data_AF-A0A1V6GXH0-F1
#
_entry.id   AF-A0A1V6GXH0-F1
#
_cell.length_a   1.000
_cell.length_b   1.000
_cell.length_c   1.000
_cell.angle_alpha   90.00
_cell.angle_beta   90.00
_cell.angle_gamma   90.00
#
_symmetry.space_group_name_H-M   'P 1'
#
loop_
_entity.id
_entity.type
_entity.pdbx_description
1 polymer ?
#
loop_
_entity_poly.entity_id
_entity_poly.type
_entity_poly.pdbx_seq_one_letter_code
_entity_poly.pdbx_strand_id
1 'polypeptide(L)'
;MKALAPSLPRPTFEGTPIDVRSPHREPYRGDGVPPPPLRVPEGTRLLSRGCAVTCNDSGAKKRDLALATDGNKQYSPSAYLELAPGVRWVQIDLGTNAAIHAVCLWRERPEQCVYRDTVVQVSDDPAFENGVVTLFNNDYDNSAQLGRGSDKEYFEDHFGRRIAGNGVRARYVRLTSNGNTSDPYNHYTEVEVYGQ
;
A
#
# COMPACT_ATOMS: atom_id res chain seq x y z
N MET A 1 -22.82 1.08 8.16
CA MET A 1 -21.55 0.39 7.87
C MET A 1 -21.76 -0.30 6.55
N LYS A 2 -20.93 -0.01 5.56
CA LYS A 2 -20.99 -0.60 4.21
C LYS A 2 -19.72 -1.37 3.91
N ALA A 3 -19.75 -2.26 2.92
CA ALA A 3 -18.52 -2.81 2.38
C ALA A 3 -17.77 -1.71 1.62
N LEU A 4 -16.46 -1.59 1.81
CA LEU A 4 -15.60 -0.75 1.00
C LEU A 4 -15.54 -1.33 -0.41
N ALA A 5 -15.85 -0.49 -1.41
CA ALA A 5 -15.91 -0.86 -2.81
C ALA A 5 -15.07 0.13 -3.64
N PRO A 6 -13.73 0.00 -3.63
CA PRO A 6 -12.88 0.80 -4.51
C PRO A 6 -13.09 0.38 -5.96
N SER A 7 -12.83 1.30 -6.90
CA SER A 7 -12.76 0.93 -8.32
C SER A 7 -11.57 0.00 -8.52
N LEU A 8 -11.77 -1.16 -9.14
CA LEU A 8 -10.70 -2.13 -9.36
C LEU A 8 -10.12 -1.97 -10.77
N PRO A 9 -8.80 -2.12 -10.95
CA PRO A 9 -8.24 -2.26 -12.28
C PRO A 9 -8.69 -3.57 -12.93
N ARG A 10 -8.49 -3.66 -14.24
CA ARG A 10 -8.68 -4.93 -14.95
C ARG A 10 -7.66 -5.95 -14.42
N PRO A 11 -8.05 -7.22 -14.22
CA PRO A 11 -7.09 -8.27 -13.96
C PRO A 11 -6.09 -8.37 -15.10
N THR A 12 -4.80 -8.21 -14.78
CA THR A 12 -3.70 -8.47 -15.70
C THR A 12 -2.78 -9.49 -15.02
N PHE A 13 -2.42 -10.52 -15.78
CA PHE A 13 -1.41 -11.48 -15.39
C PHE A 13 -0.65 -11.90 -16.65
N GLU A 14 0.65 -11.69 -16.65
CA GLU A 14 1.58 -12.13 -17.69
C GLU A 14 2.58 -13.09 -17.04
N GLY A 15 2.94 -14.14 -17.78
CA GLY A 15 3.91 -15.14 -17.32
C GLY A 15 3.30 -16.41 -16.75
N THR A 16 4.17 -17.28 -16.24
CA THR A 16 3.80 -18.54 -15.58
C THR A 16 3.84 -18.33 -14.08
N PRO A 17 2.86 -18.83 -13.30
CA PRO A 17 2.91 -18.74 -11.84
C PRO A 17 4.25 -19.27 -11.30
N ILE A 18 4.97 -18.42 -10.58
CA ILE A 18 6.20 -18.81 -9.89
C ILE A 18 5.86 -19.27 -8.47
N ASP A 19 6.63 -20.22 -7.94
CA ASP A 19 6.51 -20.65 -6.55
C ASP A 19 7.04 -19.54 -5.64
N VAL A 20 6.16 -18.64 -5.21
CA VAL A 20 6.50 -17.56 -4.29
C VAL A 20 6.72 -18.13 -2.90
N ARG A 21 7.98 -18.18 -2.44
CA ARG A 21 8.35 -18.70 -1.12
C ARG A 21 8.60 -17.59 -0.12
N SER A 22 7.71 -17.52 0.87
CA SER A 22 7.91 -16.78 2.12
C SER A 22 7.33 -17.57 3.30
N PRO A 23 8.02 -17.61 4.46
CA PRO A 23 7.54 -18.30 5.66
C PRO A 23 6.39 -17.54 6.36
N HIS A 24 6.15 -16.27 6.02
CA HIS A 24 5.19 -15.39 6.70
C HIS A 24 4.05 -14.88 5.79
N ARG A 25 3.68 -15.67 4.77
CA ARG A 25 2.62 -15.29 3.81
C ARG A 25 1.24 -15.88 4.12
N GLU A 26 0.21 -15.19 3.67
CA GLU A 26 -1.14 -15.73 3.52
C GLU A 26 -1.15 -16.85 2.47
N PRO A 27 -2.02 -17.86 2.61
CA PRO A 27 -2.29 -18.80 1.52
C PRO A 27 -2.74 -18.04 0.27
N TYR A 28 -2.36 -18.55 -0.91
CA TYR A 28 -2.90 -18.01 -2.15
C TYR A 28 -4.42 -18.22 -2.19
N ARG A 29 -5.18 -17.15 -2.44
CA ARG A 29 -6.65 -17.20 -2.46
C ARG A 29 -7.21 -17.92 -3.69
N GLY A 30 -6.44 -18.01 -4.77
CA GLY A 30 -6.89 -18.47 -6.09
C GLY A 30 -7.22 -17.31 -7.03
N ASP A 31 -7.18 -17.58 -8.32
CA ASP A 31 -7.41 -16.58 -9.37
C ASP A 31 -8.84 -16.03 -9.30
N GLY A 32 -8.98 -14.70 -9.31
CA GLY A 32 -10.29 -14.04 -9.31
C GLY A 32 -11.08 -14.16 -7.99
N VAL A 33 -10.49 -14.72 -6.94
CA VAL A 33 -11.11 -14.84 -5.61
C VAL A 33 -10.89 -13.55 -4.81
N PRO A 34 -11.95 -12.76 -4.54
CA PRO A 34 -11.81 -11.49 -3.83
C PRO A 34 -11.41 -11.69 -2.36
N PRO A 35 -10.68 -10.74 -1.75
CA PRO A 35 -10.46 -10.75 -0.31
C PRO A 35 -11.78 -10.56 0.44
N PRO A 36 -11.85 -10.96 1.73
CA PRO A 36 -12.96 -10.63 2.59
C PRO A 36 -13.27 -9.12 2.57
N PRO A 37 -14.56 -8.72 2.56
CA PRO A 37 -14.92 -7.32 2.46
C PRO A 37 -14.52 -6.57 3.73
N LEU A 38 -13.74 -5.49 3.58
CA LEU A 38 -13.50 -4.53 4.65
C LEU A 38 -14.75 -3.67 4.85
N ARG A 39 -15.30 -3.66 6.06
CA ARG A 39 -16.47 -2.83 6.41
C ARG A 39 -16.00 -1.44 6.86
N VAL A 40 -16.64 -0.39 6.37
CA VAL A 40 -16.34 1.01 6.70
C VAL A 40 -17.61 1.79 7.07
N PRO A 41 -17.50 2.91 7.82
CA PRO A 41 -18.65 3.78 8.12
C PRO A 41 -19.38 4.28 6.87
N GLU A 42 -20.67 4.60 7.02
CA GLU A 42 -21.39 5.35 5.98
C GLU A 42 -20.75 6.71 5.77
N GLY A 43 -20.80 7.22 4.54
CA GLY A 43 -20.16 8.49 4.17
C GLY A 43 -18.64 8.44 4.04
N THR A 44 -18.00 7.27 4.16
CA THR A 44 -16.59 7.09 3.80
C THR A 44 -16.35 7.46 2.34
N ARG A 45 -15.38 8.34 2.08
CA ARG A 45 -14.98 8.86 0.76
C ARG A 45 -13.47 8.72 0.51
N LEU A 46 -13.06 8.79 -0.75
CA LEU A 46 -11.65 8.84 -1.13
C LEU A 46 -11.05 10.19 -0.75
N LEU A 47 -9.93 10.19 -0.04
CA LEU A 47 -9.21 11.37 0.44
C LEU A 47 -7.89 11.61 -0.30
N SER A 48 -7.20 10.55 -0.74
CA SER A 48 -5.82 10.67 -1.24
C SER A 48 -5.69 11.16 -2.68
N ARG A 49 -6.77 11.26 -3.47
CA ARG A 49 -6.69 11.60 -4.89
C ARG A 49 -6.01 12.95 -5.10
N GLY A 50 -4.87 12.94 -5.79
CA GLY A 50 -4.05 14.13 -6.08
C GLY A 50 -3.31 14.71 -4.86
N CYS A 51 -3.31 14.01 -3.72
CA CYS A 51 -2.54 14.41 -2.55
C CYS A 51 -1.04 14.46 -2.86
N ALA A 52 -0.34 15.36 -2.18
CA ALA A 52 1.10 15.47 -2.29
C ALA A 52 1.77 14.21 -1.71
N VAL A 53 2.77 13.70 -2.43
CA VAL A 53 3.56 12.53 -2.04
C VAL A 53 5.03 12.92 -1.91
N THR A 54 5.67 12.46 -0.84
CA THR A 54 7.13 12.52 -0.63
C THR A 54 7.69 11.12 -0.41
N CYS A 55 9.01 10.95 -0.50
CA CYS A 55 9.67 9.67 -0.21
C CYS A 55 11.09 9.90 0.33
N ASN A 56 11.74 8.83 0.82
CA ASN A 56 13.17 8.84 1.19
C ASN A 56 14.12 8.45 0.06
N ASP A 57 13.62 8.31 -1.18
CA ASP A 57 14.47 8.05 -2.33
C ASP A 57 14.85 9.37 -3.02
N SER A 58 16.13 9.74 -2.94
CA SER A 58 16.64 10.96 -3.58
C SER A 58 16.65 10.88 -5.11
N GLY A 59 16.54 9.69 -5.69
CA GLY A 59 16.44 9.48 -7.13
C GLY A 59 15.03 9.65 -7.70
N ALA A 60 14.00 9.65 -6.84
CA ALA A 60 12.61 9.75 -7.28
C ALA A 60 12.27 11.16 -7.78
N LYS A 61 11.65 11.24 -8.96
CA LYS A 61 11.22 12.51 -9.53
C LYS A 61 9.84 12.89 -8.98
N LYS A 62 9.64 14.18 -8.70
CA LYS A 62 8.34 14.71 -8.23
C LYS A 62 7.15 14.31 -9.11
N ARG A 63 7.34 14.25 -10.43
CA ARG A 63 6.28 13.83 -11.36
C ARG A 63 5.87 12.37 -11.12
N ASP A 64 6.84 11.50 -10.86
CA ASP A 64 6.60 10.07 -10.73
C ASP A 64 6.00 9.76 -9.34
N LEU A 65 6.32 10.56 -8.31
CA LEU A 65 5.65 10.50 -7.00
C LEU A 65 4.13 10.69 -7.08
N ALA A 66 3.65 11.51 -8.03
CA ALA A 66 2.23 11.76 -8.22
C ALA A 66 1.47 10.51 -8.71
N LEU A 67 2.16 9.52 -9.30
CA LEU A 67 1.54 8.28 -9.77
C LEU A 67 0.91 7.49 -8.62
N ALA A 68 1.45 7.60 -7.40
CA ALA A 68 0.91 6.88 -6.25
C ALA A 68 -0.49 7.37 -5.80
N THR A 69 -0.97 8.50 -6.32
CA THR A 69 -2.27 9.10 -5.94
C THR A 69 -3.04 9.68 -7.13
N ASP A 70 -2.71 9.32 -8.36
CA ASP A 70 -3.31 9.91 -9.57
C ASP A 70 -4.69 9.31 -9.93
N GLY A 71 -5.08 8.20 -9.27
CA GLY A 71 -6.33 7.50 -9.50
C GLY A 71 -6.25 6.37 -10.51
N ASN A 72 -5.10 6.16 -11.16
CA ASN A 72 -4.88 5.16 -12.19
C ASN A 72 -4.30 3.87 -11.60
N LYS A 73 -5.17 2.88 -11.39
CA LYS A 73 -4.75 1.54 -10.94
C LYS A 73 -4.37 0.60 -12.08
N GLN A 74 -4.51 1.04 -13.33
CA GLN A 74 -4.33 0.14 -14.47
C GLN A 74 -2.87 -0.25 -14.60
N TYR A 75 -2.64 -1.55 -14.76
CA TYR A 75 -1.33 -2.04 -15.12
C TYR A 75 -0.81 -1.33 -16.38
N SER A 76 0.41 -0.82 -16.29
CA SER A 76 1.16 -0.26 -17.39
C SER A 76 2.64 -0.32 -17.02
N PRO A 77 3.53 -0.69 -17.96
CA PRO A 77 4.97 -0.70 -17.73
C PRO A 77 5.57 0.72 -17.52
N SER A 78 4.75 1.77 -17.56
CA SER A 78 5.16 3.16 -17.39
C SER A 78 4.27 3.98 -16.45
N ALA A 79 3.27 3.37 -15.79
CA ALA A 79 2.34 4.07 -14.89
C ALA A 79 2.39 3.51 -13.47
N TYR A 80 3.58 3.48 -12.88
CA TYR A 80 3.81 3.19 -11.47
C TYR A 80 5.01 3.99 -10.97
N LEU A 81 5.01 4.29 -9.68
CA LEU A 81 6.19 4.79 -8.98
C LEU A 81 7.11 3.63 -8.65
N GLU A 82 8.38 3.73 -9.06
CA GLU A 82 9.46 2.82 -8.66
C GLU A 82 10.43 3.56 -7.74
N LEU A 83 10.74 2.96 -6.60
CA LEU A 83 11.82 3.39 -5.71
C LEU A 83 12.92 2.33 -5.68
N ALA A 84 14.14 2.79 -5.45
CA ALA A 84 15.34 1.99 -5.40
C ALA A 84 15.27 0.86 -4.35
N PRO A 85 16.16 -0.14 -4.46
CA PRO A 85 16.24 -1.23 -3.51
C PRO A 85 16.48 -0.83 -2.07
N GLY A 86 16.01 -1.70 -1.16
CA GLY A 86 16.11 -1.52 0.28
C GLY A 86 14.85 -0.89 0.88
N VAL A 87 14.93 -0.57 2.18
CA VAL A 87 13.84 0.05 2.92
C VAL A 87 13.55 1.44 2.37
N ARG A 88 12.39 1.59 1.74
CA ARG A 88 11.90 2.86 1.18
C ARG A 88 10.51 3.15 1.70
N TRP A 89 10.18 4.43 1.81
CA TRP A 89 8.84 4.85 2.14
C TRP A 89 8.32 5.91 1.20
N VAL A 90 7.01 5.88 0.97
CA VAL A 90 6.23 7.01 0.46
C VAL A 90 5.37 7.57 1.57
N GLN A 91 5.16 8.88 1.56
CA GLN A 91 4.32 9.58 2.52
C GLN A 91 3.31 10.45 1.79
N ILE A 92 2.04 10.26 2.10
CA ILE A 92 0.91 11.00 1.55
C ILE A 92 0.49 12.04 2.57
N ASP A 93 0.42 13.30 2.14
CA ASP A 93 -0.17 14.40 2.90
C ASP A 93 -1.65 14.57 2.51
N LEU A 94 -2.57 14.23 3.42
CA LEU A 94 -4.01 14.41 3.20
C LEU A 94 -4.44 15.89 3.20
N GLY A 95 -3.52 16.81 3.50
CA GLY A 95 -3.75 18.26 3.59
C GLY A 95 -4.40 18.70 4.90
N THR A 96 -5.12 17.80 5.57
CA THR A 96 -5.75 18.02 6.88
C THR A 96 -5.82 16.72 7.67
N ASN A 97 -5.96 16.82 8.98
CA ASN A 97 -6.26 15.67 9.83
C ASN A 97 -7.67 15.13 9.48
N ALA A 98 -7.74 13.84 9.15
CA ALA A 98 -8.97 13.16 8.74
C ALA A 98 -9.15 11.86 9.53
N ALA A 99 -10.39 11.40 9.68
CA ALA A 99 -10.66 10.08 10.24
C ALA A 99 -10.40 9.01 9.16
N ILE A 100 -9.32 8.24 9.30
CA ILE A 100 -8.91 7.24 8.32
C ILE A 100 -9.68 5.95 8.58
N HIS A 101 -10.49 5.53 7.63
CA HIS A 101 -11.30 4.31 7.70
C HIS A 101 -10.64 3.13 7.00
N ALA A 102 -9.90 3.37 5.91
CA ALA A 102 -9.14 2.34 5.23
C ALA A 102 -7.97 2.92 4.41
N VAL A 103 -6.96 2.09 4.17
CA VAL A 103 -5.92 2.33 3.16
C VAL A 103 -5.96 1.16 2.18
N CYS A 104 -6.11 1.46 0.89
CA CYS A 104 -6.00 0.46 -0.16
C CYS A 104 -4.70 0.69 -0.96
N LEU A 105 -3.99 -0.39 -1.24
CA LEU A 105 -2.68 -0.36 -1.87
C LEU A 105 -2.68 -1.28 -3.09
N TRP A 106 -2.30 -0.73 -4.23
CA TRP A 106 -2.01 -1.45 -5.47
C TRP A 106 -0.57 -1.19 -5.89
N ARG A 107 0.08 -2.23 -6.41
CA ARG A 107 1.48 -2.19 -6.83
C ARG A 107 1.64 -2.76 -8.24
N GLU A 108 2.83 -2.54 -8.83
CA GLU A 108 3.16 -2.99 -10.18
C GLU A 108 3.09 -4.51 -10.28
N ARG A 109 2.44 -5.01 -11.34
CA ARG A 109 2.12 -6.43 -11.54
C ARG A 109 1.93 -6.82 -13.01
N PRO A 110 2.88 -7.57 -13.60
CA PRO A 110 2.55 -8.57 -14.59
C PRO A 110 2.52 -9.97 -13.95
N GLU A 111 3.34 -10.26 -12.94
CA GLU A 111 3.52 -11.61 -12.40
C GLU A 111 3.19 -11.77 -10.90
N GLN A 112 3.14 -13.00 -10.40
CA GLN A 112 2.76 -13.28 -9.02
C GLN A 112 3.91 -12.99 -8.05
N CYS A 113 3.74 -12.02 -7.17
CA CYS A 113 4.71 -11.66 -6.15
C CYS A 113 4.03 -11.35 -4.79
N VAL A 114 4.83 -11.39 -3.73
CA VAL A 114 4.50 -10.79 -2.42
C VAL A 114 5.48 -9.67 -2.13
N TYR A 115 4.99 -8.56 -1.57
CA TYR A 115 5.84 -7.45 -1.13
C TYR A 115 6.27 -7.66 0.32
N ARG A 116 7.57 -7.46 0.56
CA ARG A 116 8.21 -7.62 1.86
C ARG A 116 8.16 -6.33 2.65
N ASP A 117 8.13 -6.48 3.97
CA ASP A 117 8.29 -5.42 4.96
C ASP A 117 7.38 -4.21 4.71
N THR A 118 6.17 -4.49 4.21
CA THR A 118 5.09 -3.52 4.04
C THR A 118 4.58 -3.12 5.42
N VAL A 119 4.87 -1.87 5.78
CA VAL A 119 4.39 -1.22 7.01
C VAL A 119 3.58 0.01 6.63
N VAL A 120 2.35 0.08 7.10
CA VAL A 120 1.48 1.25 6.92
C VAL A 120 1.26 1.92 8.26
N GLN A 121 1.73 3.16 8.37
CA GLN A 121 1.64 3.98 9.57
C GLN A 121 0.94 5.29 9.28
N VAL A 122 0.35 5.89 10.31
CA VAL A 122 -0.28 7.20 10.22
C VAL A 122 0.17 8.09 11.38
N SER A 123 0.26 9.40 11.13
CA SER A 123 0.60 10.39 12.16
C SER A 123 0.14 11.81 11.74
N ASP A 124 0.00 12.71 12.71
CA ASP A 124 -0.05 14.16 12.46
C ASP A 124 1.33 14.81 12.36
N ASP A 125 2.37 14.10 12.76
CA ASP A 125 3.77 14.54 12.66
C ASP A 125 4.35 14.14 11.30
N PRO A 126 4.74 15.10 10.43
CA PRO A 126 5.31 14.80 9.12
C PRO A 126 6.63 14.03 9.20
N ALA A 127 7.34 14.08 10.34
CA ALA A 127 8.57 13.33 10.56
C ALA A 127 8.30 11.87 10.97
N PHE A 128 7.10 11.56 11.47
CA PHE A 128 6.74 10.29 12.10
C PHE A 128 7.61 9.98 13.34
N GLU A 129 7.93 11.00 14.13
CA GLU A 129 8.63 10.81 15.42
C GLU A 129 7.63 10.67 16.57
N ASN A 130 6.47 11.30 16.45
CA ASN A 130 5.44 11.36 17.50
C ASN A 130 4.09 10.85 17.01
N GLY A 131 3.30 10.29 17.93
CA GLY A 131 1.90 9.92 17.69
C GLY A 131 1.69 8.90 16.57
N VAL A 132 2.71 8.11 16.24
CA VAL A 132 2.66 7.13 15.14
C VAL A 132 1.76 5.97 15.52
N VAL A 133 0.80 5.66 14.64
CA VAL A 133 -0.07 4.49 14.76
C VAL A 133 0.18 3.57 13.57
N THR A 134 0.55 2.32 13.85
CA THR A 134 0.69 1.28 12.82
C THR A 134 -0.68 0.66 12.53
N LEU A 135 -1.10 0.70 11.26
CA LEU A 135 -2.34 0.09 10.77
C LEU A 135 -2.12 -1.32 10.20
N PHE A 136 -0.92 -1.57 9.68
CA PHE A 136 -0.50 -2.84 9.09
C PHE A 136 1.02 -2.97 9.16
N ASN A 137 1.53 -4.15 9.47
CA ASN A 137 2.95 -4.43 9.48
C ASN A 137 3.21 -5.93 9.23
N ASN A 138 3.73 -6.23 8.03
CA ASN A 138 4.16 -7.60 7.67
C ASN A 138 5.68 -7.83 7.74
N ASP A 139 6.45 -6.87 8.28
CA ASP A 139 7.88 -6.98 8.57
C ASP A 139 8.11 -7.89 9.80
N TYR A 140 7.99 -9.19 9.59
CA TYR A 140 8.03 -10.18 10.67
C TYR A 140 9.43 -10.41 11.24
N ASP A 141 10.49 -9.99 10.56
CA ASP A 141 11.87 -10.09 11.02
C ASP A 141 12.48 -8.74 11.46
N ASN A 142 11.68 -7.66 11.41
CA ASN A 142 12.04 -6.30 11.79
C ASN A 142 13.20 -5.72 10.96
N SER A 143 13.31 -6.13 9.70
CA SER A 143 14.35 -5.66 8.79
C SER A 143 14.11 -4.21 8.31
N ALA A 144 12.89 -3.70 8.38
CA ALA A 144 12.60 -2.26 8.18
C ALA A 144 12.87 -1.41 9.43
N GLN A 145 13.18 -2.03 10.58
CA GLN A 145 13.48 -1.37 11.86
C GLN A 145 12.32 -0.51 12.39
N LEU A 146 11.07 -0.83 12.03
CA LEU A 146 9.85 -0.14 12.47
C LEU A 146 9.04 -0.93 13.51
N GLY A 147 9.65 -1.94 14.11
CA GLY A 147 9.04 -2.89 15.02
C GLY A 147 8.60 -4.16 14.29
N ARG A 148 8.68 -5.30 15.00
CA ARG A 148 8.32 -6.61 14.47
C ARG A 148 6.81 -6.68 14.19
N GLY A 149 6.46 -6.92 12.93
CA GLY A 149 5.10 -7.12 12.45
C GLY A 149 4.53 -8.51 12.76
N SER A 150 3.20 -8.59 12.76
CA SER A 150 2.44 -9.84 12.89
C SER A 150 1.47 -10.08 11.74
N ASP A 151 1.27 -9.08 10.88
CA ASP A 151 0.44 -9.25 9.70
C ASP A 151 1.17 -10.08 8.67
N LYS A 152 0.42 -10.87 7.91
CA LYS A 152 1.02 -11.71 6.89
C LYS A 152 1.33 -10.92 5.63
N GLU A 153 2.41 -11.33 4.96
CA GLU A 153 2.62 -10.98 3.57
C GLU A 153 1.47 -11.51 2.71
N TYR A 154 1.15 -10.79 1.65
CA TYR A 154 0.01 -11.10 0.81
C TYR A 154 0.44 -11.14 -0.65
N PHE A 155 -0.21 -12.01 -1.41
CA PHE A 155 -0.09 -11.97 -2.85
C PHE A 155 -0.73 -10.69 -3.34
N GLU A 156 0.05 -9.85 -4.01
CA GLU A 156 -0.51 -8.71 -4.73
C GLU A 156 -1.48 -9.25 -5.79
N ASP A 157 -2.45 -8.47 -6.25
CA ASP A 157 -3.36 -8.80 -7.37
C ASP A 157 -4.20 -7.54 -7.69
N HIS A 158 -5.11 -7.64 -8.66
CA HIS A 158 -5.98 -6.52 -9.01
C HIS A 158 -6.94 -6.09 -7.87
N PHE A 159 -7.17 -6.92 -6.84
CA PHE A 159 -7.93 -6.50 -5.66
C PHE A 159 -7.13 -5.62 -4.71
N GLY A 160 -5.79 -5.62 -4.85
CA GLY A 160 -4.85 -4.92 -3.97
C GLY A 160 -4.90 -5.43 -2.53
N ARG A 161 -4.25 -4.68 -1.63
CA ARG A 161 -4.40 -4.86 -0.18
C ARG A 161 -5.33 -3.82 0.39
N ARG A 162 -6.29 -4.26 1.21
CA ARG A 162 -7.18 -3.38 1.99
C ARG A 162 -6.79 -3.47 3.45
N ILE A 163 -6.45 -2.33 4.03
CA ILE A 163 -5.97 -2.20 5.41
C ILE A 163 -7.02 -1.39 6.18
N ALA A 164 -7.42 -1.88 7.35
CA ALA A 164 -8.36 -1.18 8.21
C ALA A 164 -7.70 0.03 8.86
N GLY A 165 -8.28 1.22 8.70
CA GLY A 165 -7.84 2.43 9.39
C GLY A 165 -8.49 2.61 10.76
N ASN A 166 -9.60 1.91 11.03
CA ASN A 166 -10.33 1.90 12.31
C ASN A 166 -10.73 3.28 12.86
N GLY A 167 -10.81 4.31 12.00
CA GLY A 167 -11.17 5.67 12.41
C GLY A 167 -10.02 6.45 13.05
N VAL A 168 -8.79 5.95 12.98
CA VAL A 168 -7.61 6.68 13.48
C VAL A 168 -7.53 8.03 12.79
N ARG A 169 -7.37 9.10 13.59
CA ARG A 169 -7.27 10.46 13.08
C ARG A 169 -5.82 10.83 12.86
N ALA A 170 -5.48 11.21 11.63
CA ALA A 170 -4.14 11.64 11.25
C ALA A 170 -4.18 12.46 9.95
N ARG A 171 -3.12 13.23 9.69
CA ARG A 171 -2.90 13.95 8.43
C ARG A 171 -2.03 13.18 7.44
N TYR A 172 -1.02 12.45 7.92
CA TYR A 172 -0.04 11.79 7.08
C TYR A 172 -0.24 10.27 7.10
N VAL A 173 -0.09 9.65 5.94
CA VAL A 173 -0.06 8.19 5.78
C VAL A 173 1.29 7.83 5.17
N ARG A 174 2.09 6.99 5.83
CA ARG A 174 3.38 6.52 5.34
C ARG A 174 3.32 5.02 5.08
N LEU A 175 3.78 4.63 3.90
CA LEU A 175 3.89 3.25 3.46
C LEU A 175 5.37 2.95 3.26
N THR A 176 5.91 2.05 4.06
CA THR A 176 7.28 1.53 3.95
C THR A 176 7.25 0.17 3.29
N SER A 177 8.25 -0.17 2.47
CA SER A 177 8.50 -1.52 1.97
C SER A 177 9.98 -1.76 1.68
N ASN A 178 10.35 -3.02 1.45
CA ASN A 178 11.72 -3.45 1.20
C ASN A 178 11.81 -4.49 0.08
N GLY A 179 11.31 -4.11 -1.09
CA GLY A 179 11.30 -4.98 -2.27
C GLY A 179 10.20 -6.04 -2.22
N ASN A 180 10.32 -7.02 -3.12
CA ASN A 180 9.35 -8.08 -3.29
C ASN A 180 10.05 -9.41 -3.62
N THR A 181 9.28 -10.47 -3.91
CA THR A 181 9.83 -11.79 -4.22
C THR A 181 10.34 -11.97 -5.65
N SER A 182 9.95 -11.09 -6.57
CA SER A 182 10.39 -11.06 -7.96
C SER A 182 11.65 -10.20 -8.15
N ASP A 183 11.73 -9.06 -7.48
CA ASP A 183 12.82 -8.11 -7.62
C ASP A 183 13.04 -7.26 -6.34
N PRO A 184 14.16 -6.53 -6.22
CA PRO A 184 14.48 -5.80 -4.99
C PRO A 184 13.88 -4.37 -4.90
N TYR A 185 13.17 -3.90 -5.92
CA TYR A 185 12.61 -2.54 -6.01
C TYR A 185 11.24 -2.42 -5.34
N ASN A 186 10.87 -1.18 -5.02
CA ASN A 186 9.59 -0.88 -4.36
C ASN A 186 8.66 -0.19 -5.35
N HIS A 187 7.49 -0.79 -5.59
CA HIS A 187 6.54 -0.26 -6.55
C HIS A 187 5.23 0.17 -5.91
N TYR A 188 4.66 1.25 -6.45
CA TYR A 188 3.35 1.77 -6.08
C TYR A 188 2.61 2.18 -7.35
N THR A 189 1.49 1.52 -7.64
CA THR A 189 0.61 1.91 -8.76
C THR A 189 -0.43 2.90 -8.27
N GLU A 190 -1.01 2.67 -7.09
CA GLU A 190 -1.97 3.60 -6.48
C GLU A 190 -2.10 3.31 -4.99
N VAL A 191 -2.27 4.37 -4.20
CA VAL A 191 -2.63 4.31 -2.79
C VAL A 191 -3.89 5.14 -2.56
N GLU A 192 -4.98 4.45 -2.22
CA GLU A 192 -6.25 5.08 -1.89
C GLU A 192 -6.46 5.14 -0.38
N VAL A 193 -6.46 6.35 0.19
CA VAL A 193 -6.83 6.57 1.60
C VAL A 193 -8.30 6.95 1.65
N TYR A 194 -9.09 6.19 2.40
CA TYR A 194 -10.51 6.38 2.57
C TYR A 194 -10.83 6.84 3.99
N GLY A 195 -11.71 7.84 4.10
CA GLY A 195 -12.03 8.43 5.39
C GLY A 195 -13.11 9.51 5.32
N GLN A 196 -13.12 10.39 6.31
CA GLN A 196 -14.01 11.56 6.40
C GLN A 196 -13.24 12.83 6.71
#